data_AF-A0A3S3B482-F1
#
_entry.id   AF-A0A3S3B482-F1
#
_cell.length_a   1.000
_cell.length_b   1.000
_cell.length_c   1.000
_cell.angle_alpha   90.00
_cell.angle_beta   90.00
_cell.angle_gamma   90.00
#
_symmetry.space_group_name_H-M   'P 1'
#
loop_
_entity.id
_entity.type
_entity.pdbx_description
1 polymer ?
#
loop_
_entity_poly.entity_id
_entity_poly.type
_entity_poly.pdbx_seq_one_letter_code
_entity_poly.pdbx_strand_id
1 'polypeptide(L)'
;MLTVLLYLLIMVLVGGLLYLVVSMVFGRSEELPPLPAGTTATVVPAEGVTGADVRALRFQQTLRGYKASEVDWALDRLGREIDSLRAQLAARIDAGTGGGPENSGESNRTESE
;
A
#
# COMPACT_ATOMS: atom_id res chain seq x y z
N MET A 1 -9.31 55.87 -22.02
CA MET A 1 -9.30 55.15 -20.73
C MET A 1 -10.10 53.84 -20.82
N LEU A 2 -11.38 53.86 -21.18
CA LEU A 2 -12.20 52.64 -21.37
C LEU A 2 -11.60 51.63 -22.37
N THR A 3 -11.07 52.10 -23.49
CA THR A 3 -10.43 51.25 -24.51
C THR A 3 -9.22 50.49 -23.98
N VAL A 4 -8.36 51.16 -23.19
CA VAL A 4 -7.20 50.55 -22.54
C VAL A 4 -7.65 49.46 -21.56
N LEU A 5 -8.68 49.73 -20.75
CA LEU A 5 -9.26 48.74 -19.83
C LEU A 5 -9.82 47.52 -20.57
N LEU A 6 -10.52 47.74 -21.70
CA LEU A 6 -11.05 46.66 -22.54
C LEU A 6 -9.93 45.79 -23.12
N TYR A 7 -8.84 46.40 -23.61
CA TYR A 7 -7.70 45.65 -24.12
C TYR A 7 -7.03 44.80 -23.03
N LEU A 8 -6.84 45.34 -21.82
CA LEU A 8 -6.29 44.58 -20.70
C LEU A 8 -7.17 43.40 -20.30
N LEU A 9 -8.49 43.60 -20.25
CA LEU A 9 -9.45 42.53 -19.96
C LEU A 9 -9.37 41.40 -20.99
N ILE A 10 -9.36 41.76 -22.28
CA ILE A 10 -9.23 40.78 -23.37
C ILE A 10 -7.89 40.06 -23.28
N MET A 11 -6.80 40.78 -22.98
CA MET A 11 -5.47 40.18 -22.89
C MET A 11 -5.37 39.16 -21.75
N VAL A 12 -5.94 39.47 -20.58
CA VAL A 12 -6.02 38.53 -19.45
C VAL A 12 -6.92 37.33 -19.79
N LEU A 13 -8.06 37.57 -20.45
CA LEU A 13 -8.98 36.50 -20.84
C LEU A 13 -8.35 35.54 -21.85
N VAL A 14 -7.70 36.07 -22.88
CA VAL A 14 -6.96 35.28 -23.88
C VAL A 14 -5.79 34.55 -23.21
N GLY A 15 -5.01 35.24 -22.38
CA GLY A 15 -3.90 34.62 -21.64
C GLY A 15 -4.35 33.49 -20.73
N GLY A 16 -5.46 33.69 -19.99
CA GLY A 16 -6.07 32.68 -19.15
C GLY A 16 -6.63 31.50 -19.95
N LEU A 17 -7.27 31.75 -21.08
CA LEU A 17 -7.78 30.69 -21.95
C LEU A 17 -6.65 29.87 -22.57
N LEU A 18 -5.60 30.52 -23.07
CA LEU A 18 -4.40 29.85 -23.57
C LEU A 18 -3.72 29.06 -22.44
N TYR A 19 -3.61 29.64 -21.25
CA TYR A 19 -3.08 28.95 -20.08
C TYR A 19 -3.90 27.70 -19.74
N LEU A 20 -5.24 27.76 -19.78
CA LEU A 20 -6.09 26.61 -19.55
C LEU A 20 -5.92 25.54 -20.62
N VAL A 21 -5.81 25.92 -21.89
CA VAL A 21 -5.56 24.98 -23.00
C VAL A 21 -4.21 24.31 -22.84
N VAL A 22 -3.15 25.09 -22.60
CA VAL A 22 -1.80 24.56 -22.35
C VAL A 22 -1.79 23.70 -21.10
N SER A 23 -2.42 24.11 -19.99
CA SER A 23 -2.51 23.31 -18.77
C SER A 23 -3.30 22.01 -18.96
N MET A 24 -4.32 22.00 -19.82
CA MET A 24 -5.04 20.76 -20.14
C MET A 24 -4.20 19.82 -21.02
N VAL A 25 -3.40 20.37 -21.94
CA VAL A 25 -2.54 19.61 -22.86
C VAL A 25 -1.25 19.14 -22.19
N PHE A 26 -0.66 19.96 -21.32
CA PHE A 26 0.66 19.79 -20.70
C PHE A 26 0.61 19.54 -19.18
N GLY A 27 -0.43 19.99 -18.47
CA GLY A 27 -0.57 19.88 -17.01
C GLY A 27 -0.96 18.48 -16.50
N ARG A 28 -1.12 17.51 -17.42
CA ARG A 28 -1.24 16.07 -17.13
C ARG A 28 -0.16 15.27 -17.88
N SER A 29 1.01 15.85 -18.12
CA SER A 29 2.04 15.21 -18.98
C SER A 29 3.48 15.59 -18.61
N GLU A 30 3.76 15.62 -17.32
CA GLU A 30 4.81 14.71 -16.83
C GLU A 30 4.13 13.58 -16.03
N GLU A 31 3.21 12.86 -16.69
CA GLU A 31 3.32 11.40 -16.62
C GLU A 31 4.72 11.07 -17.16
N LEU A 32 5.73 11.20 -16.28
CA LEU A 32 7.00 10.52 -16.47
C LEU A 32 6.62 9.14 -16.97
N PRO A 33 7.09 8.74 -18.18
CA PRO A 33 6.70 7.48 -18.79
C PRO A 33 6.73 6.44 -17.67
N PRO A 34 5.59 5.79 -17.35
CA PRO A 34 5.47 4.99 -16.15
C PRO A 34 6.69 4.09 -16.13
N LEU A 35 7.55 4.29 -15.11
CA LEU A 35 8.81 3.58 -15.03
C LEU A 35 8.50 2.12 -15.37
N PRO A 36 9.22 1.52 -16.33
CA PRO A 36 8.88 0.24 -16.91
C PRO A 36 8.43 -0.70 -15.81
N ALA A 37 7.20 -1.23 -15.97
CA ALA A 37 6.53 -2.06 -14.97
C ALA A 37 7.53 -3.11 -14.45
N GLY A 38 8.01 -2.92 -13.23
CA GLY A 38 9.16 -3.65 -12.68
C GLY A 38 10.01 -2.90 -11.66
N THR A 39 9.88 -1.56 -11.54
CA THR A 39 10.66 -0.77 -10.55
C THR A 39 9.78 0.00 -9.56
N THR A 40 8.58 -0.50 -9.25
CA THR A 40 7.91 -0.08 -8.01
C THR A 40 8.51 -0.93 -6.90
N ALA A 41 9.32 -0.31 -6.04
CA ALA A 41 10.03 -0.91 -4.92
C ALA A 41 9.10 -1.37 -3.77
N THR A 42 7.98 -2.00 -4.11
CA THR A 42 7.10 -2.70 -3.17
C THR A 42 6.59 -3.95 -3.85
N VAL A 43 7.54 -4.80 -4.27
CA VAL A 43 7.25 -6.20 -4.54
C VAL A 43 6.82 -6.77 -3.19
N VAL A 44 5.56 -7.18 -3.08
CA VAL A 44 5.10 -7.99 -1.96
C VAL A 44 6.06 -9.19 -1.89
N PRO A 45 6.78 -9.40 -0.77
CA PRO A 45 7.68 -10.53 -0.65
C PRO A 45 6.97 -11.83 -1.02
N ALA A 46 7.59 -12.69 -1.82
CA ALA A 46 6.99 -13.95 -2.28
C ALA A 46 6.52 -14.83 -1.12
N GLU A 47 7.10 -14.63 0.07
CA GLU A 47 6.72 -15.26 1.33
C GLU A 47 6.73 -14.22 2.46
N GLY A 48 5.86 -14.36 3.46
CA GLY A 48 5.90 -13.50 4.66
C GLY A 48 5.18 -12.15 4.53
N VAL A 49 4.16 -12.03 3.67
CA VAL A 49 3.34 -10.81 3.46
C VAL A 49 2.71 -10.30 4.76
N THR A 50 3.07 -9.12 5.26
CA THR A 50 2.41 -8.45 6.41
C THR A 50 1.20 -7.61 5.97
N GLY A 51 0.34 -7.20 6.90
CA GLY A 51 -0.66 -6.18 6.64
C GLY A 51 -0.08 -4.79 6.35
N ALA A 52 1.18 -4.53 6.72
CA ALA A 52 1.88 -3.30 6.30
C ALA A 52 2.24 -3.34 4.80
N ASP A 53 2.63 -4.50 4.28
CA ASP A 53 2.97 -4.68 2.86
C ASP A 53 1.74 -4.48 1.97
N VAL A 54 0.57 -4.94 2.42
CA VAL A 54 -0.69 -4.72 1.69
C VAL A 54 -1.08 -3.24 1.67
N ARG A 55 -0.86 -2.51 2.76
CA ARG A 55 -1.12 -1.06 2.83
C ARG A 55 -0.14 -0.22 2.00
N ALA A 56 1.04 -0.76 1.71
CA ALA A 56 2.06 -0.11 0.89
C ALA A 56 1.86 -0.31 -0.63
N LEU A 57 0.89 -1.15 -1.05
CA LEU A 57 0.58 -1.37 -2.46
C LEU A 57 0.09 -0.08 -3.15
N ARG A 58 0.61 0.16 -4.35
CA ARG A 58 0.21 1.29 -5.21
C ARG A 58 -0.27 0.74 -6.55
N PHE A 59 -1.48 1.12 -6.94
CA PHE A 59 -2.12 0.72 -8.18
C PHE A 59 -2.20 1.90 -9.16
N GLN A 60 -2.02 1.62 -10.45
CA GLN A 60 -2.18 2.62 -11.51
C GLN A 60 -3.67 2.90 -11.79
N GLN A 61 -4.04 4.16 -12.00
CA GLN A 61 -5.42 4.55 -12.32
C GLN A 61 -5.73 4.29 -13.80
N THR A 62 -6.89 3.70 -14.10
CA THR A 62 -7.39 3.46 -15.47
C THR A 62 -8.77 4.10 -15.66
N LEU A 63 -9.03 4.60 -16.88
CA LEU A 63 -10.28 5.30 -17.25
C LEU A 63 -11.54 4.43 -17.08
N ARG A 64 -11.37 3.10 -17.06
CA ARG A 64 -12.37 2.13 -16.61
C ARG A 64 -11.72 1.22 -15.59
N GLY A 65 -11.98 1.47 -14.33
CA GLY A 65 -11.43 0.71 -13.22
C GLY A 65 -12.42 0.59 -12.07
N TYR A 66 -12.06 -0.22 -11.08
CA TYR A 66 -12.78 -0.29 -9.82
C TYR A 66 -12.65 1.03 -9.07
N LYS A 67 -13.66 1.38 -8.28
CA LYS A 67 -13.66 2.61 -7.50
C LYS A 67 -12.54 2.53 -6.45
N ALA A 68 -11.65 3.52 -6.43
CA ALA A 68 -10.50 3.55 -5.51
C ALA A 68 -10.93 3.33 -4.05
N SER A 69 -12.03 3.93 -3.62
CA SER A 69 -12.55 3.76 -2.24
C SER A 69 -12.95 2.33 -1.89
N GLU A 70 -13.46 1.55 -2.85
CA GLU A 70 -13.83 0.15 -2.63
C GLU A 70 -12.58 -0.73 -2.54
N VAL A 71 -11.59 -0.44 -3.38
CA VAL A 71 -10.29 -1.11 -3.35
C VAL A 71 -9.56 -0.82 -2.04
N ASP A 72 -9.53 0.44 -1.61
CA ASP A 72 -8.89 0.85 -0.34
C ASP A 72 -9.54 0.14 0.87
N TRP A 73 -10.87 0.06 0.89
CA TRP A 73 -11.59 -0.68 1.94
C TRP A 73 -11.24 -2.17 1.93
N ALA A 74 -11.18 -2.79 0.75
CA ALA A 74 -10.85 -4.20 0.63
C ALA A 74 -9.41 -4.50 1.07
N LEU A 75 -8.45 -3.65 0.70
CA LEU A 75 -7.05 -3.78 1.08
C LEU A 75 -6.84 -3.61 2.58
N ASP A 76 -7.52 -2.65 3.21
CA ASP A 76 -7.46 -2.46 4.66
C ASP A 76 -8.03 -3.68 5.42
N ARG A 77 -9.14 -4.24 4.92
CA ARG A 77 -9.73 -5.45 5.49
C ARG A 77 -8.78 -6.65 5.35
N LEU A 78 -8.17 -6.81 4.18
CA LEU A 78 -7.21 -7.89 3.91
C LEU A 78 -5.96 -7.77 4.77
N GLY A 79 -5.41 -6.57 4.93
CA GLY A 79 -4.24 -6.34 5.78
C GLY A 79 -4.47 -6.75 7.23
N ARG A 80 -5.63 -6.41 7.79
CA ARG A 80 -6.02 -6.82 9.14
C ARG A 80 -6.17 -8.33 9.30
N GLU A 81 -6.71 -9.01 8.29
CA GLU A 81 -6.88 -10.46 8.31
C GLU A 81 -5.52 -11.18 8.29
N ILE A 82 -4.59 -10.71 7.45
CA ILE A 82 -3.22 -11.23 7.37
C ILE A 82 -2.50 -11.09 8.71
N ASP A 83 -2.60 -9.92 9.36
CA ASP A 83 -1.99 -9.69 10.67
C ASP A 83 -2.57 -10.62 11.74
N SER A 84 -3.89 -10.86 11.72
CA SER A 84 -4.56 -11.81 12.61
C SER A 84 -4.07 -13.26 12.40
N LEU A 85 -4.01 -13.72 11.15
CA LEU A 85 -3.54 -15.07 10.82
C LEU A 85 -2.08 -15.28 11.24
N ARG A 86 -1.25 -14.24 11.09
CA ARG A 86 0.15 -14.24 11.52
C ARG A 86 0.31 -14.32 13.02
N ALA A 87 -0.48 -13.56 13.77
CA ALA A 87 -0.47 -13.64 15.23
C ALA A 87 -0.87 -15.05 15.72
N GLN A 88 -1.86 -15.67 15.08
CA GLN A 88 -2.27 -17.05 15.40
C GLN A 88 -1.20 -18.09 15.08
N LEU A 89 -0.49 -17.92 13.95
CA LEU A 89 0.61 -18.81 13.57
C LEU A 89 1.78 -18.70 14.56
N ALA A 90 2.15 -17.47 14.94
CA ALA A 90 3.20 -17.23 15.94
C ALA A 90 2.86 -17.91 17.29
N ALA A 91 1.64 -17.70 17.79
CA ALA A 91 1.18 -18.33 19.03
C ALA A 91 1.24 -19.87 18.99
N ARG A 92 0.95 -20.48 17.84
CA ARG A 92 1.05 -21.94 17.66
C ARG A 92 2.49 -22.44 17.68
N ILE A 93 3.40 -21.72 17.03
CA ILE A 93 4.84 -22.07 17.01
C ILE A 93 5.43 -21.98 18.43
N ASP A 94 5.08 -20.93 19.17
CA ASP A 94 5.52 -20.75 20.56
C ASP A 94 5.01 -21.87 21.47
N ALA A 95 3.74 -22.25 21.32
CA ALA A 95 3.14 -23.36 22.07
C ALA A 95 3.79 -24.73 21.75
N GLY A 96 4.23 -24.93 20.49
CA GLY A 96 4.93 -26.15 20.08
C GLY A 96 6.38 -26.21 20.56
N THR A 97 7.02 -25.06 20.77
CA THR A 97 8.44 -24.97 21.17
C THR A 97 8.62 -25.01 22.68
N GLY A 98 7.62 -24.56 23.46
CA GLY A 98 7.64 -24.59 24.93
C GLY A 98 7.25 -25.93 25.59
N GLY A 99 6.98 -26.97 24.79
CA GLY A 99 6.47 -28.27 25.26
C GLY A 99 7.49 -29.42 25.30
N GLY A 100 8.79 -29.14 25.37
CA GLY A 100 9.80 -30.17 25.60
C GLY A 100 9.66 -30.74 27.02
N PRO A 101 9.31 -32.03 27.21
CA PRO A 101 9.17 -32.60 28.54
C PRO A 101 10.53 -32.60 29.23
N GLU A 102 10.65 -31.80 30.29
CA GLU A 102 11.69 -31.88 31.30
C GLU A 102 11.52 -33.21 32.05
N ASN A 103 11.85 -34.31 31.38
CA ASN A 103 12.05 -35.61 32.01
C ASN A 103 13.54 -35.71 32.35
N SER A 104 13.94 -35.03 33.41
CA SER A 104 15.29 -35.09 33.96
C SER A 104 15.24 -34.84 35.46
N GLY A 105 15.33 -35.94 36.20
CA GLY A 105 15.31 -36.00 37.67
C GLY A 105 14.42 -37.18 38.08
N GLU A 106 14.81 -38.44 37.86
CA GLU A 106 15.93 -39.09 38.57
C GLU A 106 16.09 -38.56 39.99
N SER A 107 15.34 -39.12 40.96
CA SER A 107 15.74 -39.25 42.38
C SER A 107 14.57 -39.71 43.27
N ASN A 108 14.21 -41.00 43.25
CA ASN A 108 14.25 -41.82 44.47
C ASN A 108 13.71 -43.25 44.26
N ARG A 109 14.54 -44.20 44.73
CA ARG A 109 14.17 -45.48 45.35
C ARG A 109 13.78 -46.63 44.41
N THR A 110 14.76 -47.05 43.61
CA THR A 110 15.19 -48.45 43.71
C THR A 110 16.08 -48.58 44.95
N GLU A 111 15.58 -49.21 45.99
CA GLU A 111 16.31 -50.05 46.96
C GLU A 111 15.21 -50.56 47.91
N SER A 112 14.62 -51.73 47.64
CA SER A 112 15.14 -53.09 47.88
C SER A 112 14.88 -53.55 49.31
N GLU A 113 14.14 -54.68 49.37
CA GLU A 113 14.01 -55.67 50.45
C GLU A 113 13.19 -55.36 51.71
#